data_AF-A0A1Z8WUT6-F1
#
_entry.id   AF-A0A1Z8WUT6-F1
#
_cell.length_a   1.000
_cell.length_b   1.000
_cell.length_c   1.000
_cell.angle_alpha   90.00
_cell.angle_beta   90.00
_cell.angle_gamma   90.00
#
_symmetry.space_group_name_H-M   'P 1'
#
loop_
_entity.id
_entity.type
_entity.pdbx_description
1 polymer ?
#
loop_
_entity_poly.entity_id
_entity_poly.type
_entity_poly.pdbx_seq_one_letter_code
_entity_poly.pdbx_strand_id
1 'polypeptide(L)' 'MSEQVATAAQLQSLRTEGVISENEIAILEGDILLAKNVITQERRIIGKSADLLKESTQKKILKG' A
#
# COMPACT_ATOMS: atom_id res chain seq x y z
N MET A 1 -13.92 -7.28 -10.97
CA MET A 1 -12.56 -6.82 -11.31
C MET A 1 -12.53 -5.31 -11.04
N SER A 2 -12.15 -4.91 -9.83
CA SER A 2 -12.05 -3.50 -9.42
C SER A 2 -10.60 -3.26 -9.03
N GLU A 3 -9.80 -2.72 -9.96
CA GLU A 3 -8.48 -2.16 -9.64
C GLU A 3 -8.71 -0.85 -8.88
N GLN A 4 -8.23 -0.77 -7.64
CA GLN A 4 -8.24 0.46 -6.87
C GLN A 4 -6.81 0.98 -6.78
N VAL A 5 -6.57 2.13 -7.42
CA VAL A 5 -5.31 2.86 -7.26
C VAL A 5 -5.32 3.51 -5.89
N ALA A 6 -4.20 3.39 -5.17
CA ALA A 6 -4.05 4.05 -3.88
C ALA A 6 -4.20 5.57 -4.03
N THR A 7 -4.85 6.19 -3.05
CA THR A 7 -5.06 7.65 -3.04
C THR A 7 -3.73 8.41 -2.92
N ALA A 8 -3.69 9.67 -3.34
CA ALA A 8 -2.47 10.49 -3.31
C ALA A 8 -1.82 10.56 -1.92
N ALA A 9 -2.62 10.61 -0.84
CA ALA A 9 -2.14 10.57 0.53
C ALA A 9 -1.44 9.24 0.86
N GLN A 10 -2.01 8.10 0.45
CA GLN A 10 -1.42 6.77 0.67
C GLN A 10 -0.14 6.58 -0.14
N LEU A 11 -0.11 7.06 -1.39
CA LEU A 11 1.11 7.03 -2.21
C LEU A 11 2.23 7.85 -1.55
N GLN A 12 1.90 8.98 -0.93
CA GLN A 12 2.89 9.79 -0.24
C GLN A 12 3.44 9.09 1.00
N SER A 13 2.60 8.44 1.82
CA SER A 13 3.07 7.62 2.94
C SER A 13 4.00 6.49 2.47
N LEU A 14 3.59 5.75 1.44
CA LEU A 14 4.39 4.64 0.87
C LEU A 14 5.73 5.11 0.29
N ARG A 15 5.79 6.32 -0.27
CA ARG A 15 7.07 6.94 -0.70
C ARG A 15 7.93 7.33 0.49
N THR A 16 7.31 7.90 1.53
CA THR A 16 8.01 8.31 2.75
C THR A 16 8.61 7.11 3.49
N GLU A 17 7.92 5.97 3.46
CA GLU A 17 8.37 4.69 4.00
C GLU A 17 9.40 3.97 3.10
N GLY A 18 9.66 4.48 1.89
CA GLY A 18 10.59 3.88 0.92
C GLY A 18 10.07 2.60 0.26
N VAL A 19 8.77 2.33 0.36
CA VAL A 19 8.09 1.14 -0.21
C VAL A 19 7.92 1.28 -1.73
N ILE A 20 7.64 2.50 -2.19
CA ILE A 20 7.54 2.85 -3.61
C ILE A 20 8.40 4.06 -3.97
N SER A 21 8.94 4.08 -5.18
CA SER A 21 9.65 5.21 -5.77
C SER A 21 8.68 6.29 -6.30
N GLU A 22 9.19 7.47 -6.65
CA GLU A 22 8.39 8.56 -7.24
C GLU A 22 7.68 8.12 -8.52
N ASN A 23 8.34 7.27 -9.31
CA ASN A 23 7.85 6.72 -10.57
C ASN A 23 7.02 5.44 -10.39
N GLU A 24 6.68 5.07 -9.16
CA GLU A 24 5.87 3.90 -8.86
C GLU A 24 4.51 4.32 -8.28
N ILE A 25 3.47 3.59 -8.66
CA ILE A 25 2.11 3.72 -8.10
C ILE A 25 1.71 2.43 -7.41
N ALA A 26 1.05 2.55 -6.27
CA ALA A 26 0.46 1.41 -5.57
C ALA A 26 -0.95 1.12 -6.12
N ILE A 27 -1.17 -0.12 -6.52
CA ILE A 27 -2.43 -0.65 -7.04
C ILE A 27 -2.86 -1.77 -6.10
N LEU A 28 -4.09 -1.68 -5.60
CA LEU A 28 -4.72 -2.73 -4.83
C LEU A 28 -5.50 -3.63 -5.80
N GLU A 29 -5.08 -4.89 -5.87
CA GLU A 29 -5.73 -5.93 -6.67
C GLU A 29 -6.21 -7.04 -5.72
N GLY A 30 -7.48 -6.95 -5.33
CA GLY A 30 -8.06 -7.83 -4.30
C GLY A 30 -7.35 -7.67 -2.95
N ASP A 31 -6.65 -8.71 -2.52
CA ASP A 31 -5.92 -8.76 -1.24
C ASP A 31 -4.41 -8.46 -1.39
N ILE A 32 -3.97 -8.06 -2.58
CA ILE A 32 -2.56 -7.83 -2.90
C ILE A 32 -2.33 -6.36 -3.20
N LEU A 33 -1.24 -5.82 -2.65
CA LEU A 33 -0.74 -4.51 -2.98
C LEU A 33 0.43 -4.65 -3.96
N LEU A 34 0.28 -4.03 -5.14
CA LEU A 34 1.24 -4.05 -6.23
C LEU A 34 1.82 -2.66 -6.42
N ALA A 35 3.14 -2.55 -6.59
CA ALA A 35 3.78 -1.37 -7.12
C ALA A 35 3.90 -1.54 -8.62
N LYS A 36 3.37 -0.58 -9.38
CA LYS A 36 3.56 -0.50 -10.83
C LYS A 36 4.42 0.71 -11.14
N ASN A 37 5.52 0.51 -11.86
CA ASN A 37 6.30 1.61 -12.40
C ASN A 37 5.56 2.23 -13.59
N VAL A 38 5.36 3.55 -13.57
CA VAL A 38 4.64 4.26 -14.65
C VAL A 38 5.47 4.38 -15.93
N ILE A 39 6.80 4.25 -15.84
CA ILE A 39 7.74 4.35 -16.96
C ILE A 39 7.95 2.98 -17.62
N THR A 40 8.35 1.97 -16.82
CA THR A 40 8.68 0.64 -17.36
C THR A 40 7.46 -0.29 -17.46
N GLN A 41 6.32 0.11 -16.89
CA GLN A 41 5.13 -0.73 -16.69
C GLN A 41 5.35 -2.01 -15.89
N GLU A 42 6.54 -2.20 -15.31
CA GLU A 42 6.84 -3.33 -14.46
C GLU A 42 6.00 -3.30 -13.20
N ARG A 43 5.54 -4.48 -12.77
CA ARG A 43 4.73 -4.66 -11.58
C ARG A 43 5.50 -5.54 -10.60
N ARG A 44 5.56 -5.11 -9.34
CA ARG A 44 6.12 -5.92 -8.24
C ARG A 44 5.13 -5.97 -7.09
N ILE A 45 5.12 -7.08 -6.37
CA ILE A 45 4.31 -7.23 -5.16
C ILE A 45 5.05 -6.55 -4.01
N ILE A 46 4.40 -5.60 -3.35
CA ILE A 46 4.97 -4.87 -2.21
C ILE A 46 4.42 -5.37 -0.88
N GLY A 47 3.28 -6.05 -0.89
CA GLY A 47 2.74 -6.68 0.32
C GLY A 47 1.32 -7.22 0.15
N LYS A 48 0.75 -7.67 1.26
CA LYS A 48 -0.67 -7.99 1.37
C LYS A 48 -1.41 -6.78 1.93
N SER A 49 -2.64 -6.52 1.46
CA SER A 49 -3.49 -5.40 1.91
C SER A 49 -3.62 -5.33 3.45
N ALA A 50 -3.52 -6.48 4.12
CA ALA A 50 -3.62 -6.62 5.56
C ALA A 50 -2.52 -5.89 6.36
N ASP A 51 -1.35 -5.60 5.79
CA ASP A 51 -0.30 -4.87 6.53
C ASP A 51 -0.57 -3.36 6.60
N LEU A 52 -1.28 -2.77 5.64
CA LEU A 52 -1.68 -1.36 5.71
C LEU A 52 -2.78 -1.10 6.76
N LEU A 53 -3.52 -2.13 7.18
CA LEU A 53 -4.57 -2.01 8.20
C LEU A 53 -4.10 -2.29 9.63
N LYS A 54 -2.85 -2.70 9.85
CA LYS A 54 -2.39 -3.13 11.19
C LYS A 54 -2.00 -2.00 12.13
N GLU A 55 -1.75 -0.77 11.65
CA GLU A 55 -1.38 0.34 12.54
C GLU A 55 -2.58 1.06 13.18
N SER A 56 -3.81 0.83 12.72
CA SER A 56 -5.00 1.50 13.27
C SER A 56 -5.68 0.74 14.41
N THR A 57 -5.20 -0.45 14.77
CA THR A 57 -5.74 -1.18 15.93
C THR A 57 -4.87 -0.91 17.14
N GLN A 58 -4.99 0.32 17.67
CA GLN A 58 -4.53 0.65 19.02
C GLN A 58 -4.98 -0.48 19.95
N LYS A 59 -4.02 -1.30 20.39
CA LYS A 59 -4.19 -2.27 21.47
C LYS A 59 -4.56 -1.50 22.73
N LYS A 60 -5.83 -1.14 22.86
CA LYS A 60 -6.42 -0.70 24.11
C LYS A 60 -6.60 -1.96 24.93
N ILE A 61 -5.53 -2.31 25.63
CA ILE A 61 -5.50 -3.37 26.63
C ILE A 61 -6.58 -2.98 27.64
N LEU A 62 -7.69 -3.71 27.66
CA LEU A 62 -8.70 -3.60 28.70
C LEU A 62 -8.05 -4.11 29.98
N LYS A 63 -7.83 -3.21 30.94
CA LYS A 63 -7.34 -3.56 32.27
C LYS A 63 -8.41 -4.43 32.93
N GLY A 64 -8.00 -5.62 33.38
CA GLY A 64 -8.79 -6.47 34.25
C GLY A 64 -9.07 -5.84 35.61
#